data_AF-A0A146K8W7-F1
#
_entry.id   AF-A0A146K8W7-F1
#
_cell.length_a   1.000
_cell.length_b   1.000
_cell.length_c   1.000
_cell.angle_alpha   90.00
_cell.angle_beta   90.00
_cell.angle_gamma   90.00
#
_symmetry.space_group_name_H-M   'P 1'
#
loop_
_entity.id
_entity.type
_entity.pdbx_description
1 polymer ?
#
loop_
_entity_poly.entity_id
_entity_poly.type
_entity_poly.pdbx_seq_one_letter_code
_entity_poly.pdbx_strand_id
1 'polypeptide(L)'
;EKQQLINLVEKFTNNKRISWIEVSNQLQKTPNQCKAMYIVQLGLKSFKVNQKWSDEQIYELILLVSHYGAEWTFLQKNYYPNRTKDQIRQKFLSTKKCIDQQMELLQNLMDNDVIPDCIEELGCILQVLQLYKDTETKVNIQIKAIEEGKAAQVNPLLFSFMKKIKKQCPYQHMCDKYSIDLCIVKIEKILQSQ
;
A
#
# COMPACT_ATOMS: atom_id res chain seq x y z
N GLU A 1 7.15 -23.44 -29.72
CA GLU A 1 6.08 -23.01 -28.79
C GLU A 1 5.23 -21.84 -29.27
N LYS A 2 5.81 -20.65 -29.45
CA LYS A 2 5.09 -19.42 -29.86
C LYS A 2 4.25 -19.57 -31.15
N GLN A 3 4.88 -20.00 -32.24
CA GLN A 3 4.20 -20.22 -33.52
C GLN A 3 3.22 -21.40 -33.47
N GLN A 4 3.58 -22.43 -32.70
CA GLN A 4 2.75 -23.61 -32.51
C GLN A 4 1.43 -23.28 -31.79
N LEU A 5 1.46 -22.40 -30.78
CA LEU A 5 0.26 -21.90 -30.11
C LEU A 5 -0.66 -21.15 -31.08
N ILE A 6 -0.11 -20.30 -31.94
CA ILE A 6 -0.90 -19.55 -32.94
C ILE A 6 -1.58 -20.51 -33.91
N ASN A 7 -0.82 -21.45 -34.48
CA ASN A 7 -1.35 -22.43 -35.43
C ASN A 7 -2.42 -23.34 -34.80
N LEU A 8 -2.25 -23.74 -33.53
CA LEU A 8 -3.24 -24.53 -32.80
C LEU A 8 -4.50 -23.71 -32.51
N VAL A 9 -4.36 -22.44 -32.15
CA VAL A 9 -5.51 -21.56 -31.93
C VAL A 9 -6.28 -21.37 -33.24
N GLU A 10 -5.62 -21.14 -34.37
CA GLU A 10 -6.29 -21.06 -35.69
C GLU A 10 -7.01 -22.37 -36.03
N LYS A 11 -6.37 -23.52 -35.81
CA LYS A 11 -6.96 -24.85 -36.08
C LYS A 11 -8.18 -25.16 -35.21
N PHE A 12 -8.18 -24.73 -33.95
CA PHE A 12 -9.24 -24.99 -32.98
C PHE A 12 -10.13 -23.77 -32.71
N THR A 13 -10.20 -22.84 -33.67
CA THR A 13 -11.17 -21.73 -33.66
C THR A 13 -12.35 -22.07 -34.54
N ASN A 14 -13.50 -22.33 -33.91
CA ASN A 14 -14.76 -22.57 -34.60
C ASN A 14 -15.73 -21.43 -34.29
N ASN A 15 -16.38 -20.86 -35.32
CA ASN A 15 -17.34 -19.76 -35.17
C ASN A 15 -16.84 -18.58 -34.30
N LYS A 16 -15.59 -18.16 -34.52
CA LYS A 16 -14.92 -17.08 -33.76
C LYS A 16 -14.75 -17.36 -32.25
N ARG A 17 -14.91 -18.62 -31.81
CA ARG A 17 -14.62 -19.07 -30.44
C ARG A 17 -13.46 -20.05 -30.45
N ILE A 18 -12.47 -19.77 -29.62
CA ILE A 18 -11.27 -20.61 -29.47
C ILE A 18 -11.57 -21.72 -28.46
N SER A 19 -11.36 -22.98 -28.86
CA SER A 19 -11.47 -24.14 -27.97
C SER A 19 -10.17 -24.34 -27.18
N TRP A 20 -10.07 -23.67 -26.02
CA TRP A 20 -8.86 -23.73 -25.18
C TRP A 20 -8.55 -25.12 -24.64
N ILE A 21 -9.56 -25.98 -24.49
CA ILE A 21 -9.38 -27.36 -24.01
C ILE A 21 -8.58 -28.16 -25.05
N GLU A 22 -8.93 -28.06 -26.33
CA GLU A 22 -8.23 -28.78 -27.40
C GLU A 22 -6.81 -28.24 -27.61
N VAL A 23 -6.63 -26.92 -27.53
CA VAL A 23 -5.29 -26.29 -27.55
C VAL A 23 -4.44 -26.77 -26.38
N SER A 24 -5.03 -26.90 -25.19
CA SER A 24 -4.35 -27.33 -23.96
C SER A 24 -3.85 -28.76 -24.05
N ASN A 25 -4.65 -29.66 -24.61
CA ASN A 25 -4.32 -31.07 -24.80
C ASN A 25 -3.10 -31.27 -25.71
N GLN A 26 -2.91 -30.39 -26.69
CA GLN A 26 -1.79 -30.45 -27.63
C GLN A 26 -0.50 -29.83 -27.07
N LEU A 27 -0.61 -28.87 -26.15
CA LEU A 27 0.54 -28.16 -25.56
C LEU A 27 0.95 -28.70 -24.18
N GLN A 28 0.23 -29.68 -23.64
CA GLN A 28 0.43 -30.22 -22.28
C GLN A 28 0.49 -29.11 -21.20
N LYS A 29 -0.30 -28.05 -21.38
CA LYS A 29 -0.46 -26.94 -20.45
C LYS A 29 -1.93 -26.84 -20.08
N THR A 30 -2.26 -26.14 -19.01
CA THR A 30 -3.68 -25.91 -18.67
C THR A 30 -4.33 -24.95 -19.68
N PRO A 31 -5.65 -25.05 -19.94
CA PRO A 31 -6.37 -24.13 -20.82
C PRO A 31 -6.14 -22.65 -20.49
N ASN A 32 -6.05 -22.34 -19.19
CA ASN A 32 -5.78 -20.98 -18.71
C ASN A 32 -4.37 -20.50 -19.05
N GLN A 33 -3.36 -21.37 -18.98
CA GLN A 33 -2.00 -21.03 -19.40
C GLN A 33 -1.94 -20.78 -20.91
N CYS A 34 -2.57 -21.62 -21.74
CA CYS A 34 -2.63 -21.42 -23.18
C CYS A 34 -3.30 -20.09 -23.56
N LYS A 35 -4.43 -19.78 -22.91
CA LYS A 35 -5.15 -18.50 -23.09
C LYS A 35 -4.30 -17.30 -22.69
N ALA A 36 -3.63 -17.35 -21.54
CA ALA A 36 -2.75 -16.30 -21.08
C ALA A 36 -1.58 -16.08 -22.04
N MET A 37 -0.91 -17.15 -22.46
CA MET A 37 0.18 -17.10 -23.44
C MET A 37 -0.27 -16.47 -24.76
N TYR A 38 -1.44 -16.83 -25.29
CA TYR A 38 -1.94 -16.29 -26.56
C TYR A 38 -2.26 -14.79 -26.47
N ILE A 39 -2.84 -14.34 -25.35
CA ILE A 39 -3.11 -12.92 -25.09
C ILE A 39 -1.80 -12.11 -25.01
N VAL A 40 -0.76 -12.65 -24.36
CA VAL A 40 0.59 -12.05 -24.31
C VAL A 40 1.19 -11.97 -25.71
N GLN A 41 1.13 -13.09 -26.44
CA GLN A 41 1.71 -13.27 -27.77
C GLN A 41 1.20 -12.24 -28.77
N LEU A 42 -0.11 -11.99 -28.77
CA LEU A 42 -0.76 -11.06 -29.68
C LEU A 42 -0.69 -9.60 -29.20
N GLY A 43 -0.05 -9.32 -28.06
CA GLY A 43 -0.04 -7.99 -27.48
C GLY A 43 -1.43 -7.46 -27.10
N LEU A 44 -2.44 -8.33 -27.03
CA LEU A 44 -3.84 -7.96 -26.75
C LEU A 44 -4.04 -7.45 -25.32
N LYS A 45 -3.07 -7.69 -24.43
CA LYS A 45 -2.94 -6.99 -23.16
C LYS A 45 -1.53 -6.44 -23.02
N SER A 46 -1.43 -5.14 -22.75
CA SER A 46 -0.25 -4.60 -22.08
C SER A 46 -0.25 -5.15 -20.65
N PHE A 47 0.73 -5.97 -20.33
CA PHE A 47 1.01 -6.28 -18.94
C PHE A 47 1.55 -4.99 -18.32
N LYS A 48 0.66 -4.22 -17.68
CA LYS A 48 1.09 -3.14 -16.79
C LYS A 48 1.94 -3.81 -15.73
N VAL A 49 3.25 -3.56 -15.77
CA VAL A 49 4.21 -4.05 -14.78
C VAL A 49 3.62 -3.77 -13.39
N ASN A 50 3.58 -4.79 -12.52
CA ASN A 50 3.18 -4.61 -11.13
C ASN A 50 4.15 -3.60 -10.48
N GLN A 51 3.80 -2.32 -10.53
CA GLN A 51 4.61 -1.27 -9.91
C GLN A 51 4.67 -1.55 -8.41
N LYS A 52 5.89 -1.65 -7.88
CA LYS A 52 6.12 -1.69 -6.42
C LYS A 52 5.46 -0.45 -5.81
N TRP A 53 4.85 -0.61 -4.65
CA TRP A 53 4.34 0.53 -3.88
C TRP A 53 5.54 1.23 -3.23
N SER A 54 5.65 2.56 -3.38
CA SER A 54 6.56 3.35 -2.55
C SER A 54 5.92 3.67 -1.21
N ASP A 55 6.72 4.05 -0.22
CA ASP A 55 6.21 4.36 1.12
C ASP A 55 5.28 5.59 1.09
N GLU A 56 5.57 6.56 0.22
CA GLU A 56 4.71 7.73 0.01
C GLU A 56 3.36 7.32 -0.58
N GLN A 57 3.33 6.37 -1.54
CA GLN A 57 2.08 5.86 -2.11
C GLN A 57 1.26 5.08 -1.08
N ILE A 58 1.93 4.33 -0.20
CA ILE A 58 1.27 3.59 0.87
C ILE A 58 0.64 4.57 1.86
N TYR A 59 1.38 5.61 2.21
CA TYR A 59 0.90 6.67 3.07
C TYR A 59 -0.30 7.37 2.44
N GLU A 60 -0.15 7.88 1.21
CA GLU A 60 -1.21 8.52 0.43
C GLU A 60 -2.48 7.66 0.39
N LEU A 61 -2.33 6.34 0.16
CA LEU A 61 -3.45 5.41 0.16
C LEU A 61 -4.18 5.37 1.50
N ILE A 62 -3.46 5.30 2.62
CA ILE A 62 -4.08 5.35 3.96
C ILE A 62 -4.85 6.67 4.13
N LEU A 63 -4.31 7.79 3.65
CA LEU A 63 -4.95 9.10 3.77
C LEU A 63 -6.25 9.15 3.00
N LEU A 64 -6.20 8.71 1.75
CA LEU A 64 -7.32 8.72 0.86
C LEU A 64 -8.45 7.82 1.38
N VAL A 65 -8.12 6.68 1.97
CA VAL A 65 -9.12 5.78 2.58
C VAL A 65 -9.67 6.36 3.89
N SER A 66 -8.86 7.01 4.72
CA SER A 66 -9.37 7.73 5.90
C SER A 66 -10.27 8.91 5.50
N HIS A 67 -9.93 9.60 4.42
CA HIS A 67 -10.65 10.78 3.96
C HIS A 67 -11.98 10.43 3.27
N TYR A 68 -11.94 9.55 2.27
CA TYR A 68 -13.07 9.21 1.40
C TYR A 68 -13.76 7.89 1.78
N GLY A 69 -13.19 7.11 2.71
CA GLY A 69 -13.67 5.77 3.03
C GLY A 69 -13.15 4.71 2.05
N ALA A 70 -13.75 3.51 2.12
CA ALA A 70 -13.42 2.36 1.28
C ALA A 70 -13.96 2.48 -0.16
N GLU A 71 -13.93 3.69 -0.74
CA GLU A 71 -14.46 4.01 -2.06
C GLU A 71 -13.46 3.65 -3.17
N TRP A 72 -13.13 2.36 -3.29
CA TRP A 72 -12.05 1.86 -4.16
C TRP A 72 -12.18 2.29 -5.63
N THR A 73 -13.41 2.40 -6.13
CA THR A 73 -13.65 2.87 -7.50
C THR A 73 -13.30 4.34 -7.67
N PHE A 74 -13.64 5.17 -6.69
CA PHE A 74 -13.27 6.58 -6.68
C PHE A 74 -11.75 6.73 -6.58
N LEU A 75 -11.11 6.01 -5.67
CA LEU A 75 -9.65 6.05 -5.48
C LEU A 75 -8.88 5.59 -6.72
N GLN A 76 -9.33 4.52 -7.35
CA GLN A 76 -8.72 4.00 -8.57
C GLN A 76 -8.81 5.00 -9.72
N LYS A 77 -9.97 5.62 -9.92
CA LYS A 77 -10.16 6.56 -11.04
C LYS A 77 -9.37 7.85 -10.87
N ASN A 78 -9.31 8.39 -9.65
CA ASN A 78 -8.79 9.73 -9.42
C ASN A 78 -7.31 9.75 -9.00
N TYR A 79 -6.80 8.71 -8.33
CA TYR A 79 -5.46 8.71 -7.73
C TYR A 79 -4.56 7.59 -8.26
N TYR A 80 -5.12 6.40 -8.47
CA TYR A 80 -4.34 5.23 -8.91
C TYR A 80 -4.85 4.63 -10.22
N PRO A 81 -4.88 5.38 -11.35
CA PRO A 81 -5.44 4.91 -12.62
C PRO A 81 -4.69 3.70 -13.20
N ASN A 82 -3.44 3.49 -12.76
CA ASN A 82 -2.60 2.38 -13.18
C ASN A 82 -2.72 1.12 -12.32
N ARG A 83 -3.47 1.18 -11.22
CA ARG A 83 -3.72 0.03 -10.35
C ARG A 83 -5.18 -0.39 -10.47
N THR A 84 -5.47 -1.67 -10.24
CA THR A 84 -6.85 -2.15 -10.14
C THR A 84 -7.42 -1.83 -8.76
N LYS A 85 -8.76 -1.76 -8.66
CA LYS A 85 -9.46 -1.58 -7.39
C LYS A 85 -9.04 -2.64 -6.36
N ASP A 86 -8.87 -3.89 -6.82
CA ASP A 86 -8.43 -4.99 -5.96
C ASP A 86 -6.98 -4.83 -5.50
N GLN A 87 -6.07 -4.38 -6.36
CA GLN A 87 -4.67 -4.10 -5.96
C GLN A 87 -4.61 -3.02 -4.87
N ILE A 88 -5.42 -1.97 -5.00
CA ILE A 88 -5.51 -0.87 -4.03
C ILE A 88 -6.07 -1.39 -2.69
N ARG A 89 -7.20 -2.11 -2.74
CA ARG A 89 -7.84 -2.69 -1.55
C ARG A 89 -6.91 -3.66 -0.83
N GLN A 90 -6.28 -4.59 -1.56
CA GLN A 90 -5.36 -5.58 -0.98
C GLN A 90 -4.16 -4.90 -0.34
N LYS A 91 -3.60 -3.87 -0.99
CA LYS A 91 -2.51 -3.11 -0.39
C LYS A 91 -2.95 -2.46 0.91
N PHE A 92 -4.07 -1.74 0.91
CA PHE A 92 -4.59 -1.11 2.12
C PHE A 92 -4.79 -2.11 3.27
N LEU A 93 -5.44 -3.25 3.01
CA LEU A 93 -5.69 -4.27 4.04
C LEU A 93 -4.39 -4.87 4.59
N SER A 94 -3.43 -5.18 3.71
CA SER A 94 -2.12 -5.70 4.12
C SER A 94 -1.35 -4.70 4.97
N THR A 95 -1.33 -3.43 4.57
CA THR A 95 -0.68 -2.35 5.30
C THR A 95 -1.36 -2.11 6.64
N LYS A 96 -2.69 -2.05 6.68
CA LYS A 96 -3.45 -1.86 7.92
C LYS A 96 -3.14 -2.95 8.93
N LYS A 97 -3.17 -4.23 8.49
CA LYS A 97 -2.82 -5.36 9.35
C LYS A 97 -1.40 -5.23 9.92
N CYS A 98 -0.42 -4.85 9.09
CA CYS A 98 0.96 -4.65 9.54
C CYS A 98 1.05 -3.54 10.59
N ILE A 99 0.36 -2.42 10.36
CA ILE A 99 0.29 -1.32 11.34
C ILE A 99 -0.34 -1.81 12.64
N ASP A 100 -1.47 -2.53 12.59
CA ASP A 100 -2.15 -3.05 13.78
C ASP A 100 -1.23 -3.98 14.61
N GLN A 101 -0.39 -4.80 13.95
CA GLN A 101 0.60 -5.65 14.63
C GLN A 101 1.74 -4.84 15.25
N GLN A 102 2.26 -3.86 14.51
CA GLN A 102 3.29 -2.94 15.01
C GLN A 102 2.80 -2.15 16.23
N MET A 103 1.51 -1.77 16.24
CA MET A 103 0.87 -1.11 17.38
C MET A 103 0.89 -1.98 18.63
N GLU A 104 0.53 -3.24 18.51
CA GLU A 104 0.49 -4.19 19.62
C GLU A 104 1.88 -4.41 20.21
N LEU A 105 2.90 -4.60 19.36
CA LEU A 105 4.29 -4.73 19.79
C LEU A 105 4.78 -3.48 20.51
N LEU A 106 4.53 -2.29 19.94
CA LEU A 106 4.91 -1.03 20.55
C LEU A 106 4.22 -0.83 21.89
N GLN A 107 2.94 -1.17 22.00
CA GLN A 107 2.20 -1.05 23.26
C GLN A 107 2.77 -1.99 24.32
N ASN A 108 3.04 -3.26 23.99
CA ASN A 108 3.66 -4.19 24.92
C ASN A 108 5.05 -3.74 25.37
N LEU A 109 5.83 -3.13 24.48
CA LEU A 109 7.10 -2.54 24.83
C LEU A 109 6.95 -1.33 25.77
N MET A 110 5.98 -0.45 25.51
CA MET A 110 5.78 0.76 26.31
C MET A 110 5.17 0.46 27.68
N ASP A 111 4.23 -0.48 27.76
CA ASP A 111 3.48 -0.80 28.98
C ASP A 111 4.20 -1.82 29.87
N ASN A 112 4.86 -2.83 29.27
CA ASN A 112 5.37 -4.00 29.98
C ASN A 112 6.89 -4.20 29.82
N ASP A 113 7.59 -3.28 29.14
CA ASP A 113 9.03 -3.40 28.82
C ASP A 113 9.40 -4.70 28.07
N VAL A 114 8.42 -5.31 27.37
CA VAL A 114 8.64 -6.53 26.59
C VAL A 114 9.31 -6.16 25.27
N ILE A 115 10.55 -6.62 25.08
CA ILE A 115 11.29 -6.46 23.84
C ILE A 115 10.89 -7.58 22.88
N PRO A 116 10.48 -7.29 21.63
CA PRO A 116 10.18 -8.31 20.62
C PRO A 116 11.39 -9.18 20.32
N ASP A 117 11.16 -10.48 20.10
CA ASP A 117 12.22 -11.45 19.74
C ASP A 117 12.93 -11.06 18.43
N CYS A 118 12.22 -10.41 17.51
CA CYS A 118 12.76 -9.92 16.25
C CYS A 118 13.04 -8.40 16.33
N ILE A 119 14.30 -8.05 16.60
CA ILE A 119 14.75 -6.65 16.72
C ILE A 119 14.52 -5.85 15.43
N GLU A 120 14.52 -6.50 14.26
CA GLU A 120 14.21 -5.86 12.97
C GLU A 120 12.80 -5.22 12.97
N GLU A 121 11.85 -5.79 13.71
CA GLU A 121 10.49 -5.24 13.85
C GLU A 121 10.50 -3.89 14.57
N LEU A 122 11.38 -3.71 15.57
CA LEU A 122 11.59 -2.42 16.23
C LEU A 122 12.18 -1.38 15.28
N GLY A 123 13.10 -1.79 14.39
CA GLY A 123 13.64 -0.95 13.34
C GLY A 123 12.56 -0.46 12.37
N CYS A 124 11.65 -1.35 11.96
CA CYS A 124 10.51 -0.97 11.13
C CYS A 124 9.55 0.00 11.85
N ILE A 125 9.25 -0.25 13.12
CA ILE A 125 8.41 0.66 13.93
C ILE A 125 9.07 2.04 14.04
N LEU A 126 10.38 2.09 14.31
CA LEU A 126 11.13 3.35 14.40
C LEU A 126 11.03 4.15 13.10
N GLN A 127 11.22 3.52 11.95
CA GLN A 127 11.10 4.18 10.64
C GLN A 127 9.71 4.79 10.43
N VAL A 128 8.65 4.06 10.82
CA VAL A 128 7.27 4.56 10.70
C VAL A 128 7.00 5.74 11.64
N LEU A 129 7.49 5.68 12.88
CA LEU A 129 7.36 6.78 13.84
C LEU A 129 8.12 8.04 13.39
N GLN A 130 9.33 7.87 12.85
CA GLN A 130 10.13 8.96 12.28
C GLN A 130 9.43 9.59 11.08
N LEU A 131 8.89 8.78 10.16
CA LEU A 131 8.12 9.26 9.02
C LEU A 131 6.90 10.08 9.45
N TYR A 132 6.20 9.63 10.50
CA TYR A 132 5.08 10.37 11.06
C TYR A 132 5.54 11.74 11.58
N LYS A 133 6.62 11.79 12.36
CA LYS A 133 7.18 13.02 12.93
C LYS A 133 7.65 14.02 11.86
N ASP A 134 8.31 13.53 10.81
CA ASP A 134 8.72 14.33 9.67
C ASP A 134 7.52 14.92 8.93
N THR A 135 6.46 14.13 8.79
CA THR A 135 5.25 14.59 8.12
C THR A 135 4.50 15.61 8.97
N GLU A 136 4.38 15.40 10.28
CA GLU A 136 3.82 16.38 11.23
C GLU A 136 4.59 17.72 11.16
N THR A 137 5.91 17.67 11.09
CA THR A 137 6.75 18.87 10.93
C THR A 137 6.43 19.61 9.63
N LYS A 138 6.35 18.90 8.50
CA LYS A 138 5.97 19.48 7.21
C LYS A 138 4.57 20.11 7.26
N VAL A 139 3.63 19.52 7.99
CA VAL A 139 2.29 20.08 8.15
C VAL A 139 2.31 21.33 9.01
N ASN A 140 3.02 21.33 10.14
CA ASN A 140 3.11 22.50 11.02
C ASN A 140 3.70 23.71 10.28
N ILE A 141 4.67 23.47 9.40
CA ILE A 141 5.21 24.50 8.49
C ILE A 141 4.10 25.04 7.57
N GLN A 142 3.27 24.17 6.99
CA GLN A 142 2.15 24.60 6.12
C GLN A 142 1.04 25.32 6.89
N ILE A 143 0.70 24.90 8.11
CA ILE A 143 -0.28 25.59 8.96
C ILE A 143 0.22 27.00 9.27
N LYS A 144 1.48 27.14 9.68
CA LYS A 144 2.09 28.44 9.91
C LYS A 144 2.06 29.32 8.66
N ALA A 145 2.29 28.74 7.47
CA ALA A 145 2.16 29.45 6.21
C ALA A 145 0.72 29.93 5.93
N ILE A 146 -0.32 29.16 6.30
CA ILE A 146 -1.72 29.62 6.21
C ILE A 146 -1.94 30.81 7.14
N GLU A 147 -1.50 30.71 8.39
CA GLU A 147 -1.65 31.76 9.40
C GLU A 147 -0.94 33.06 8.98
N GLU A 148 0.17 32.94 8.25
CA GLU A 148 0.89 34.05 7.63
C GLU A 148 0.26 34.58 6.32
N GLY A 149 -0.94 34.11 5.94
CA GLY A 149 -1.66 34.56 4.75
C GLY A 149 -1.21 33.93 3.42
N LYS A 150 -0.35 32.90 3.44
CA LYS A 150 0.15 32.18 2.25
C LYS A 150 -0.70 30.94 1.93
N ALA A 151 -1.99 30.98 2.26
CA ALA A 151 -2.91 29.84 2.16
C ALA A 151 -2.99 29.20 0.75
N ALA A 152 -2.73 29.96 -0.31
CA ALA A 152 -2.70 29.46 -1.69
C ALA A 152 -1.58 28.44 -1.98
N GLN A 153 -0.59 28.30 -1.08
CA GLN A 153 0.56 27.40 -1.22
C GLN A 153 0.43 26.10 -0.43
N VAL A 154 -0.73 25.85 0.20
CA VAL A 154 -0.91 24.74 1.14
C VAL A 154 -1.63 23.57 0.49
N ASN A 155 -1.16 22.34 0.78
CA ASN A 155 -1.78 21.12 0.28
C ASN A 155 -3.08 20.80 1.08
N PRO A 156 -4.27 20.87 0.46
CA PRO A 156 -5.55 20.65 1.17
C PRO A 156 -5.72 19.21 1.67
N LEU A 157 -5.11 18.24 0.98
CA LEU A 157 -5.13 16.84 1.40
C LEU A 157 -4.31 16.65 2.67
N LEU A 158 -3.18 17.35 2.83
CA LEU A 158 -2.32 17.27 4.02
C LEU A 158 -2.98 17.91 5.26
N PHE A 159 -3.69 19.02 5.09
CA PHE A 159 -4.41 19.69 6.19
C PHE A 159 -5.61 18.84 6.68
N SER A 160 -6.43 18.35 5.75
CA SER A 160 -7.55 17.47 6.08
C SER A 160 -7.10 16.13 6.68
N PHE A 161 -5.95 15.64 6.22
CA PHE A 161 -5.23 14.49 6.74
C PHE A 161 -4.91 14.63 8.25
N MET A 162 -4.27 15.71 8.70
CA MET A 162 -3.93 15.86 10.13
C MET A 162 -5.15 16.06 11.02
N LYS A 163 -6.21 16.74 10.54
CA LYS A 163 -7.46 16.89 11.29
C LYS A 163 -8.15 15.53 11.51
N LYS A 164 -8.02 14.61 10.55
CA LYS A 164 -8.52 13.23 10.68
C LYS A 164 -7.55 12.32 11.42
N ILE A 165 -6.24 12.43 11.21
CA ILE A 165 -5.24 11.68 11.98
C ILE A 165 -5.25 12.05 13.45
N LYS A 166 -5.38 13.32 13.85
CA LYS A 166 -5.62 13.66 15.26
C LYS A 166 -6.94 13.13 15.83
N LYS A 167 -7.81 12.50 15.03
CA LYS A 167 -9.04 11.84 15.48
C LYS A 167 -9.08 10.32 15.23
N GLN A 168 -8.22 9.82 14.35
CA GLN A 168 -8.21 8.45 13.80
C GLN A 168 -6.77 7.97 13.54
N CYS A 169 -5.78 8.51 14.26
CA CYS A 169 -4.41 8.01 14.16
C CYS A 169 -4.48 6.51 14.53
N PRO A 170 -3.86 5.60 13.77
CA PRO A 170 -3.72 4.23 14.24
C PRO A 170 -3.03 4.17 15.62
N TYR A 171 -2.22 5.19 15.92
CA TYR A 171 -1.54 5.41 17.18
C TYR A 171 -2.32 6.29 18.19
N GLN A 172 -3.57 6.67 17.91
CA GLN A 172 -4.31 7.66 18.70
C GLN A 172 -4.34 7.33 20.19
N HIS A 173 -4.71 6.10 20.55
CA HIS A 173 -4.79 5.68 21.96
C HIS A 173 -3.42 5.65 22.65
N MET A 174 -2.36 5.42 21.87
CA MET A 174 -0.98 5.44 22.35
C MET A 174 -0.46 6.86 22.47
N CYS A 175 -0.75 7.75 21.50
CA CYS A 175 -0.42 9.18 21.56
C CYS A 175 -1.07 9.88 22.76
N ASP A 176 -2.21 9.38 23.23
CA ASP A 176 -2.87 9.87 24.45
C ASP A 176 -2.13 9.45 25.74
N LYS A 177 -1.36 8.35 25.71
CA LYS A 177 -0.63 7.80 26.87
C LYS A 177 0.88 8.08 26.85
N TYR A 178 1.49 8.11 25.68
CA TYR A 178 2.92 8.29 25.44
C TYR A 178 3.14 9.20 24.23
N SER A 179 4.06 10.16 24.34
CA SER A 179 4.43 10.98 23.18
C SER A 179 5.22 10.15 22.15
N ILE A 180 5.08 10.49 20.87
CA ILE A 180 5.82 9.83 19.78
C ILE A 180 7.33 9.95 20.01
N ASP A 181 7.81 11.10 20.50
CA ASP A 181 9.21 11.31 20.86
C ASP A 181 9.69 10.32 21.94
N LEU A 182 8.87 10.04 22.95
CA LEU A 182 9.21 9.09 24.01
C LEU A 182 9.33 7.67 23.45
N CYS A 183 8.40 7.26 22.57
CA CYS A 183 8.46 5.97 21.89
C CYS A 183 9.73 5.84 21.03
N ILE A 184 10.04 6.86 20.24
CA ILE A 184 11.26 6.92 19.41
C ILE A 184 12.51 6.73 20.29
N VAL A 185 12.66 7.54 21.34
CA VAL A 185 13.83 7.49 22.23
C VAL A 185 13.96 6.13 22.91
N LYS A 186 12.85 5.50 23.31
CA LYS A 186 12.88 4.18 23.95
C LYS A 186 13.36 3.10 22.97
N ILE A 187 12.83 3.10 21.75
CA ILE A 187 13.24 2.15 20.71
C ILE A 187 14.71 2.36 20.33
N GLU A 188 15.14 3.62 20.12
CA GLU A 188 16.53 3.95 19.79
C GLU A 188 17.51 3.46 20.85
N LYS A 189 17.19 3.63 22.14
CA LYS A 189 18.02 3.11 23.24
C LYS A 189 18.15 1.59 23.21
N ILE A 190 17.07 0.87 22.93
CA ILE A 190 17.08 -0.59 22.84
C ILE A 190 17.95 -1.04 21.66
N LEU A 191 17.77 -0.43 20.49
CA LEU A 191 18.54 -0.73 19.29
C LEU A 191 20.03 -0.41 19.45
N GLN A 192 20.40 0.59 20.25
CA GLN A 192 21.80 0.94 20.55
C GLN A 192 22.45 0.02 21.60
N SER A 193 21.65 -0.72 22.37
CA SER A 193 22.12 -1.60 23.45
C SER A 193 22.34 -3.06 23.02
N GLN A 194 22.12 -3.37 21.75
CA GLN A 194 22.25 -4.68 21.11
C GLN A 194 23.46 -4.69 20.16
#